data_AF-A0A955VJT7-F1
#
_entry.id   AF-A0A955VJT7-F1
#
_cell.length_a   1.000
_cell.length_b   1.000
_cell.length_c   1.000
_cell.angle_alpha   90.00
_cell.angle_beta   90.00
_cell.angle_gamma   90.00
#
_symmetry.space_group_name_H-M   'P 1'
#
loop_
_entity.id
_entity.type
_entity.pdbx_description
1 polymer ?
#
loop_
_entity_poly.entity_id
_entity_poly.type
_entity_poly.pdbx_seq_one_letter_code
_entity_poly.pdbx_strand_id
1 'polypeptide(L)'
;MSYCSLAECHEGSLFGGKAVQLGEALRGGLPVPPGIALSVDFVEGLVAGDAAAVVAVANALVELGPPVAARSSARGEDSAEASFAGQHVTLLNL
;
A
#
# COMPACT_ATOMS: atom_id res chain seq x y z
N MET A 1 -7.93 6.65 -9.98
CA MET A 1 -6.67 6.05 -10.49
C MET A 1 -5.52 6.67 -9.73
N SER A 2 -5.23 6.15 -8.53
CA SER A 2 -4.17 6.73 -7.72
C SER A 2 -3.71 5.76 -6.64
N TYR A 3 -2.53 6.03 -6.12
CA TYR A 3 -2.16 5.71 -4.76
C TYR A 3 -2.70 6.79 -3.80
N CYS A 4 -2.80 6.49 -2.51
CA CYS A 4 -3.13 7.46 -1.46
C CYS A 4 -2.09 7.40 -0.35
N SER A 5 -1.98 8.47 0.45
CA SER A 5 -1.30 8.36 1.74
C SER A 5 -2.08 7.40 2.64
N LEU A 6 -1.39 6.63 3.49
CA LEU A 6 -2.06 5.67 4.39
C LEU A 6 -3.17 6.32 5.21
N ALA A 7 -3.01 7.58 5.64
CA ALA A 7 -4.00 8.32 6.40
C ALA A 7 -5.32 8.55 5.61
N GLU A 8 -5.25 8.60 4.29
CA GLU A 8 -6.37 8.87 3.37
C GLU A 8 -6.91 7.60 2.71
N CYS A 9 -6.29 6.45 2.93
CA CYS A 9 -6.76 5.18 2.40
C CYS A 9 -7.86 4.59 3.31
N HIS A 10 -9.07 4.47 2.77
CA HIS A 10 -10.26 3.98 3.50
C HIS A 10 -10.87 2.70 2.89
N GLU A 11 -10.64 2.45 1.60
CA GLU A 11 -11.34 1.40 0.86
C GLU A 11 -10.54 0.10 0.77
N GLY A 12 -10.93 -0.91 1.56
CA GLY A 12 -10.25 -2.21 1.59
C GLY A 12 -10.36 -2.98 0.27
N SER A 13 -11.41 -2.73 -0.51
CA SER A 13 -11.56 -3.26 -1.88
C SER A 13 -10.53 -2.68 -2.86
N LEU A 14 -9.99 -1.49 -2.61
CA LEU A 14 -9.01 -0.86 -3.51
C LEU A 14 -7.58 -1.06 -3.01
N PHE A 15 -7.35 -0.99 -1.70
CA PHE A 15 -6.00 -0.94 -1.11
C PHE A 15 -5.65 -2.15 -0.24
N GLY A 16 -6.59 -3.08 -0.05
CA GLY A 16 -6.44 -4.26 0.80
C GLY A 16 -6.55 -3.97 2.30
N GLY A 17 -6.69 -5.03 3.08
CA GLY A 17 -7.01 -4.93 4.52
C GLY A 17 -5.91 -4.29 5.35
N LYS A 18 -4.64 -4.59 5.05
CA LYS A 18 -3.49 -4.11 5.84
C LYS A 18 -3.28 -2.60 5.70
N ALA A 19 -3.36 -2.08 4.48
CA ALA A 19 -3.22 -0.66 4.22
C ALA A 19 -4.31 0.15 4.94
N VAL A 20 -5.56 -0.31 4.87
CA VAL A 20 -6.69 0.36 5.55
C VAL A 20 -6.52 0.32 7.06
N GLN A 21 -6.14 -0.82 7.65
CA GLN A 21 -5.88 -0.94 9.09
C GLN A 21 -4.74 -0.03 9.56
N LEU A 22 -3.65 0.10 8.78
CA LEU A 22 -2.57 1.06 9.08
C LEU A 22 -3.07 2.51 9.00
N GLY A 23 -3.93 2.82 8.03
CA GLY A 23 -4.60 4.11 7.94
C GLY A 23 -5.51 4.40 9.13
N GLU A 24 -6.26 3.41 9.59
CA GLU A 24 -7.09 3.52 10.80
C GLU A 24 -6.25 3.78 12.04
N ALA A 25 -5.13 3.07 12.20
CA ALA A 25 -4.20 3.30 13.29
C ALA A 25 -3.60 4.71 13.27
N LEU A 26 -3.19 5.22 12.09
CA LEU A 26 -2.73 6.61 11.91
C LEU A 26 -3.79 7.62 12.33
N ARG A 27 -5.03 7.46 11.84
CA ARG A 27 -6.15 8.34 12.19
C ARG A 27 -6.53 8.26 13.67
N GLY A 28 -6.28 7.11 14.30
CA GLY A 28 -6.40 6.90 15.74
C GLY A 28 -5.26 7.49 16.57
N GLY A 29 -4.28 8.14 15.94
CA GLY A 29 -3.14 8.77 16.63
C GLY A 29 -2.06 7.78 17.10
N LEU A 30 -2.09 6.53 16.61
CA LEU A 30 -1.06 5.55 16.92
C LEU A 30 0.22 5.85 16.12
N PRO A 31 1.42 5.54 16.67
CA PRO A 31 2.69 5.80 16.03
C PRO A 31 2.92 4.80 14.89
N VAL A 32 2.40 5.13 13.71
CA VAL A 32 2.59 4.38 12.47
C VAL A 32 3.50 5.21 11.55
N PRO A 33 4.54 4.63 10.94
CA PRO A 33 5.35 5.33 9.96
C PRO A 33 4.50 5.87 8.79
N PRO A 34 4.84 7.04 8.23
CA PRO A 34 4.18 7.52 7.02
C PRO A 34 4.39 6.54 5.87
N GLY A 35 3.43 6.48 4.96
CA GLY A 35 3.47 5.58 3.82
C GLY A 35 2.34 5.87 2.84
N ILE A 36 2.38 5.16 1.71
CA ILE A 36 1.34 5.19 0.69
C ILE A 36 0.79 3.77 0.45
N ALA A 37 -0.44 3.68 -0.03
CA ALA A 37 -1.02 2.45 -0.55
C ALA A 37 -1.33 2.59 -2.04
N LEU A 38 -0.98 1.54 -2.80
CA LEU A 38 -1.26 1.46 -4.23
C LEU A 38 -2.61 0.77 -4.44
N SER A 39 -3.48 1.32 -5.27
CA SER A 39 -4.73 0.64 -5.63
C SER A 39 -4.49 -0.53 -6.57
N VAL A 40 -5.41 -1.51 -6.61
CA VAL A 40 -5.32 -2.69 -7.49
C VAL A 40 -5.06 -2.29 -8.95
N ASP A 41 -5.89 -1.42 -9.52
CA ASP A 41 -5.75 -0.98 -10.92
C ASP A 41 -4.40 -0.29 -11.20
N PHE A 42 -3.88 0.43 -10.20
CA PHE A 42 -2.59 1.10 -10.33
C PHE A 42 -1.42 0.11 -10.30
N VAL A 43 -1.52 -0.95 -9.50
CA VAL A 43 -0.57 -2.08 -9.53
C VAL A 43 -0.65 -2.81 -10.87
N GLU A 44 -1.84 -3.02 -11.43
CA GLU A 44 -2.01 -3.61 -12.77
C GLU A 44 -1.32 -2.77 -13.86
N GLY A 45 -1.45 -1.45 -13.80
CA GLY A 45 -0.75 -0.52 -14.70
C GLY A 45 0.77 -0.61 -14.58
N LEU A 46 1.32 -0.66 -13.35
CA LEU A 46 2.75 -0.86 -13.10
C LEU A 46 3.25 -2.17 -13.72
N VAL A 47 2.51 -3.26 -13.53
CA VAL A 47 2.86 -4.58 -14.06
C VAL A 47 2.78 -4.62 -15.59
N ALA A 48 1.82 -3.89 -16.18
CA ALA A 48 1.70 -3.73 -17.63
C ALA A 48 2.78 -2.82 -18.26
N GLY A 49 3.63 -2.19 -17.43
CA GLY A 49 4.71 -1.32 -17.91
C GLY A 49 4.24 0.10 -18.26
N ASP A 50 3.14 0.57 -17.66
CA ASP A 50 2.71 1.95 -17.82
C ASP A 50 3.76 2.92 -17.27
N ALA A 51 4.42 3.65 -18.17
CA ALA A 51 5.46 4.61 -17.84
C ALA A 51 4.97 5.70 -16.89
N ALA A 52 3.73 6.14 -17.00
CA ALA A 52 3.17 7.15 -16.12
C ALA A 52 3.02 6.61 -14.69
N ALA A 53 2.56 5.36 -14.53
CA ALA A 53 2.46 4.70 -13.24
C ALA A 53 3.83 4.50 -12.58
N VAL A 54 4.84 4.09 -13.36
CA VAL A 54 6.22 3.91 -12.89
C VAL A 54 6.80 5.23 -12.38
N VAL A 55 6.68 6.31 -13.16
CA VAL A 55 7.15 7.64 -12.76
C VAL A 55 6.43 8.13 -11.50
N ALA A 56 5.12 7.92 -11.40
CA ALA A 56 4.33 8.31 -10.25
C ALA A 56 4.79 7.61 -8.95
N VAL A 57 5.04 6.29 -8.99
CA VAL A 57 5.61 5.57 -7.84
C VAL A 57 7.00 6.08 -7.50
N ALA A 58 7.87 6.24 -8.49
CA ALA A 58 9.23 6.69 -8.25
C ALA A 58 9.26 8.05 -7.52
N ASN A 59 8.42 9.00 -7.94
CA ASN A 59 8.29 10.29 -7.27
C ASN A 59 7.77 10.14 -5.85
N ALA A 60 6.73 9.32 -5.63
CA ALA A 60 6.19 9.09 -4.29
C ALA A 60 7.21 8.43 -3.34
N LEU A 61 8.08 7.55 -3.84
CA LEU A 61 9.16 6.97 -3.05
C LEU A 61 10.22 7.99 -2.64
N VAL A 62 10.55 8.93 -3.54
CA VAL A 62 11.46 10.05 -3.24
C VAL A 62 10.85 10.96 -2.16
N GLU A 63 9.56 11.27 -2.27
CA GLU A 63 8.84 12.10 -1.29
C GLU A 63 8.73 11.44 0.09
N LEU A 64 8.52 10.13 0.15
CA LEU A 64 8.48 9.38 1.40
C LEU A 64 9.83 9.35 2.13
N GLY A 65 10.93 9.49 1.40
CA GLY A 65 12.28 9.47 1.96
C GLY A 65 12.74 8.04 2.29
N PRO A 66 13.56 7.41 1.44
CA PRO A 66 14.14 6.09 1.71
C PRO A 66 14.99 6.08 3.01
N PRO A 67 15.12 4.92 3.68
CA PRO A 67 14.65 3.61 3.24
C PRO A 67 13.15 3.37 3.49
N VAL A 68 12.50 2.62 2.60
CA VAL A 68 11.09 2.22 2.72
C VAL A 68 10.92 0.69 2.79
N ALA A 69 9.72 0.25 3.18
CA ALA A 69 9.31 -1.14 3.16
C ALA A 69 8.16 -1.34 2.16
N ALA A 70 8.33 -2.26 1.20
CA ALA A 70 7.27 -2.68 0.30
C ALA A 70 6.59 -3.94 0.83
N ARG A 71 5.27 -3.88 1.03
CA ARG A 71 4.46 -4.96 1.61
C ARG A 71 3.20 -5.14 0.78
N SER A 72 2.79 -6.39 0.58
CA SER A 72 1.48 -6.70 0.01
C SER A 72 0.35 -6.27 0.95
N SER A 73 -0.75 -5.82 0.36
CA SER A 73 -2.02 -5.61 1.06
C SER A 73 -3.12 -6.11 0.12
N ALA A 74 -3.47 -7.38 0.24
CA ALA A 74 -4.45 -8.02 -0.62
C ALA A 74 -5.89 -7.72 -0.17
N ARG A 75 -6.84 -7.75 -1.12
CA ARG A 75 -8.26 -7.73 -0.82
C ARG A 75 -8.64 -8.97 0.01
N GLY A 76 -9.43 -8.78 1.07
CA GLY A 76 -9.87 -9.87 1.94
C GLY A 76 -8.75 -10.48 2.80
N GLU A 77 -7.55 -9.90 2.78
CA GLU A 77 -6.47 -10.26 3.70
C GLU A 77 -6.81 -9.83 5.12
N ASP A 78 -6.57 -10.73 6.07
CA ASP A 78 -6.90 -10.59 7.48
C ASP A 78 -8.43 -10.38 7.71
N SER A 79 -9.24 -11.00 6.86
CA SER A 79 -10.69 -11.10 7.05
C SER A 79 -11.07 -12.32 7.89
N ALA A 80 -12.34 -12.38 8.32
CA ALA A 80 -12.88 -13.56 9.02
C ALA A 80 -12.87 -14.83 8.15
N GLU A 81 -12.80 -14.67 6.82
CA GLU A 81 -12.98 -15.74 5.84
C GLU A 81 -11.64 -16.21 5.25
N ALA A 82 -10.59 -15.37 5.25
CA ALA A 82 -9.29 -15.69 4.70
C ALA A 82 -8.13 -14.94 5.37
N SER A 83 -7.03 -15.65 5.62
CA SER A 83 -5.74 -15.07 5.99
C SER A 83 -4.68 -15.45 4.96
N PHE A 84 -3.92 -14.46 4.49
CA PHE A 84 -2.80 -14.64 3.56
C PHE A 84 -1.45 -14.44 4.26
N ALA A 85 -1.41 -14.61 5.58
CA ALA A 85 -0.20 -14.46 6.38
C ALA A 85 0.93 -15.38 5.84
N GLY A 86 2.09 -14.78 5.56
CA GLY A 86 3.28 -15.49 5.09
C GLY A 86 3.28 -15.91 3.62
N GLN A 87 2.24 -15.62 2.84
CA GLN A 87 2.18 -15.99 1.42
C GLN A 87 2.83 -14.97 0.49
N HIS A 88 2.95 -13.72 0.94
CA HIS A 88 3.43 -12.61 0.13
C HIS A 88 4.81 -12.13 0.58
N VAL A 89 5.62 -11.70 -0.38
CA VAL A 89 6.96 -11.15 -0.15
C VAL A 89 6.83 -9.78 0.55
N THR A 90 7.67 -9.58 1.56
CA THR A 90 7.95 -8.26 2.14
C THR A 90 9.39 -7.91 1.82
N LEU A 91 9.60 -6.75 1.21
CA LEU A 91 10.94 -6.20 0.95
C LEU A 91 11.17 -5.02 1.89
N LEU A 92 12.31 -5.04 2.57
CA LEU A 92 12.73 -4.01 3.51
C LEU A 92 13.96 -3.29 2.97
N ASN A 93 14.16 -2.06 3.43
CA ASN A 93 15.35 -1.26 3.13
C ASN A 93 15.53 -1.01 1.62
N LEU A 94 14.41 -0.63 0.97
CA LEU A 94 14.36 -0.15 -0.42
C LEU A 94 14.65 1.35 -0.48
#